data_AF-A0A951TAP3-F1
#
_entry.id   AF-A0A951TAP3-F1
#
_cell.length_a   1.000
_cell.length_b   1.000
_cell.length_c   1.000
_cell.angle_alpha   90.00
_cell.angle_beta   90.00
_cell.angle_gamma   90.00
#
_symmetry.space_group_name_H-M   'P 1'
#
loop_
_entity.id
_entity.type
_entity.pdbx_description
1 polymer ?
#
loop_
_entity_poly.entity_id
_entity_poly.type
_entity_poly.pdbx_seq_one_letter_code
_entity_poly.pdbx_strand_id
1 'polypeptide(L)' 'MKKNLAQYYCEYCKKDVPWHIHPVNHKKHLMLAALTLGMWLPIWFTLAVVKVRHCDLCDKPINEENEE' A
#
# COMPACT_ATOMS: atom_id res chain seq x y z
N MET A 1 0.34 -23.27 2.60
CA MET A 1 1.45 -22.30 2.80
C MET A 1 1.06 -21.37 3.94
N LYS A 2 1.63 -21.53 5.14
CA LYS A 2 1.46 -20.56 6.23
C LYS A 2 2.32 -19.35 5.89
N LYS A 3 1.70 -18.25 5.45
CA LYS A 3 2.41 -16.99 5.25
C LYS A 3 2.86 -16.55 6.64
N ASN A 4 4.17 -16.48 6.89
CA ASN A 4 4.72 -15.79 8.05
C ASN A 4 4.37 -14.31 7.88
N LEU A 5 3.14 -13.96 8.26
CA LEU A 5 2.67 -12.58 8.30
C LEU A 5 3.45 -11.95 9.45
N ALA A 6 4.49 -11.18 9.12
CA ALA A 6 5.14 -10.31 10.09
C ALA A 6 4.03 -9.57 10.84
N GLN A 7 3.90 -9.76 12.15
CA GLN A 7 2.85 -9.08 12.90
C GLN A 7 3.36 -7.66 13.18
N TYR A 8 2.57 -6.65 12.83
CA TYR A 8 2.89 -5.25 13.11
C TYR A 8 1.96 -4.72 14.18
N TYR A 9 2.48 -3.84 15.03
CA TYR A 9 1.68 -3.17 16.04
C TYR A 9 0.76 -2.15 15.37
N CYS A 10 -0.55 -2.29 15.56
CA CYS A 10 -1.52 -1.31 15.09
C CYS A 10 -1.90 -0.37 16.25
N GLU A 11 -1.62 0.93 16.10
CA GLU A 11 -1.94 1.94 17.11
C GLU A 11 -3.44 2.04 17.42
N TYR A 12 -4.29 1.75 16.42
CA TYR A 12 -5.74 1.77 16.56
C TYR A 12 -6.28 0.53 17.29
N CYS A 13 -5.67 -0.64 17.07
CA CYS A 13 -6.06 -1.90 17.71
C CYS A 13 -5.31 -2.17 19.02
N LYS A 14 -4.23 -1.42 19.28
CA LYS A 14 -3.31 -1.56 20.42
C LYS A 14 -2.80 -2.99 20.64
N LYS A 15 -2.57 -3.71 19.53
CA LYS A 15 -2.08 -5.08 19.54
C LYS A 15 -1.36 -5.41 18.24
N ASP A 16 -0.58 -6.47 18.27
CA ASP A 16 0.05 -7.05 17.09
C ASP A 16 -1.00 -7.70 16.21
N VAL A 17 -1.09 -7.21 14.98
CA VAL A 17 -2.08 -7.64 14.00
C VAL A 17 -1.39 -8.09 12.72
N PRO A 18 -1.98 -9.07 12.01
CA PRO A 18 -1.57 -9.35 10.65
C PRO A 18 -1.90 -8.14 9.76
N TRP A 19 -1.11 -7.99 8.70
CA TRP A 19 -1.30 -6.94 7.71
C TRP A 19 -1.39 -7.50 6.31
N HIS A 20 -2.10 -6.76 5.46
CA HIS A 20 -2.18 -6.98 4.04
C HIS A 20 -1.80 -5.71 3.28
N ILE A 21 -1.20 -5.88 2.11
CA ILE A 21 -1.03 -4.78 1.16
C ILE A 21 -2.25 -4.81 0.26
N HIS A 22 -3.02 -3.71 0.25
CA HIS A 22 -4.06 -3.55 -0.74
C HIS A 22 -3.41 -3.47 -2.13
N PRO A 23 -3.75 -4.39 -3.06
CA PRO A 23 -3.28 -4.27 -4.42
C PRO A 23 -3.95 -3.04 -5.03
N VAL A 24 -3.19 -1.96 -5.16
CA VAL A 24 -3.66 -0.76 -5.86
C VAL A 24 -3.92 -1.15 -7.31
N ASN A 25 -5.14 -0.87 -7.80
CA ASN A 25 -5.50 -1.18 -9.18
C ASN A 25 -4.82 -0.17 -10.14
N HIS A 26 -3.56 -0.42 -10.46
CA HIS A 26 -2.73 0.45 -11.33
C HIS A 26 -3.29 0.63 -12.74
N LYS A 27 -4.22 -0.24 -13.19
CA LYS A 27 -4.86 -0.16 -14.52
C LYS A 27 -5.56 1.18 -14.78
N LYS A 28 -6.26 1.72 -13.77
CA LYS A 28 -6.99 3.00 -13.92
C LYS A 28 -6.03 4.18 -14.07
N HIS A 29 -4.97 4.18 -13.27
CA HIS A 29 -3.93 5.20 -13.34
C HIS A 29 -3.12 5.08 -14.63
N LEU A 30 -2.89 3.86 -15.14
CA LEU A 30 -2.20 3.62 -16.41
C LEU A 30 -3.02 4.15 -17.59
N MET A 31 -4.34 3.91 -17.58
CA MET A 31 -5.26 4.46 -18.59
C MET A 31 -5.26 6.00 -18.57
N LEU A 32 -5.25 6.63 -17.39
CA LEU A 32 -5.15 8.08 -17.24
C LEU A 32 -3.80 8.62 -17.75
N ALA A 33 -2.70 7.93 -17.44
CA ALA A 33 -1.37 8.30 -17.93
C ALA A 33 -1.26 8.18 -19.46
N ALA A 34 -1.90 7.18 -20.07
CA ALA A 34 -1.98 7.03 -21.52
C ALA A 34 -2.83 8.15 -22.17
N LEU A 35 -3.97 8.52 -21.58
CA LEU A 35 -4.84 9.60 -22.07
C LEU A 35 -4.19 10.99 -21.98
N THR A 36 -3.25 11.18 -21.05
CA THR A 36 -2.50 12.43 -20.87
C THR A 36 -1.19 12.48 -21.66
N LEU A 37 -1.05 11.66 -22.72
CA LEU A 37 0.15 11.58 -23.58
C LEU A 37 1.45 11.32 -22.79
N GLY A 38 1.37 10.62 -21.67
CA GLY A 38 2.53 10.30 -20.86
C GLY A 38 3.08 11.45 -20.01
N MET A 39 2.44 12.63 -20.00
CA MET A 39 2.82 13.74 -19.11
C MET A 39 2.72 13.34 -17.63
N TRP A 40 1.85 12.39 -17.31
CA TRP A 40 1.65 11.86 -15.96
C TRP A 40 2.43 10.57 -15.66
N LEU A 41 3.22 10.03 -16.60
CA LEU A 41 4.02 8.82 -16.37
C LEU A 41 4.98 8.91 -15.15
N PRO A 42 5.71 10.01 -14.91
CA PRO A 42 6.58 10.08 -13.73
C PRO A 42 5.78 10.05 -12.41
N ILE A 43 4.63 10.73 -12.34
CA ILE A 43 3.73 10.70 -11.17
C ILE A 43 3.06 9.32 -11.02
N TRP A 44 2.74 8.67 -12.13
CA TRP A 44 2.24 7.30 -12.13
C TRP A 44 3.26 6.33 -11.56
N PHE A 45 4.53 6.47 -11.95
CA PHE A 45 5.60 5.61 -11.50
C PHE A 45 5.84 5.76 -9.99
N THR A 46 5.83 6.98 -9.45
CA THR A 46 5.98 7.20 -8.01
C THR A 46 4.83 6.60 -7.22
N LEU A 47 3.57 6.83 -7.65
CA LEU A 47 2.39 6.24 -7.02
C LEU A 47 2.34 4.71 -7.17
N ALA A 48 2.92 4.17 -8.25
CA ALA A 48 2.99 2.72 -8.46
C ALA A 48 3.94 2.02 -7.48
N VAL A 49 4.96 2.73 -7.00
CA VAL A 49 5.96 2.19 -6.05
C VAL A 49 5.48 2.26 -4.60
N VAL A 50 4.57 3.18 -4.27
CA VAL A 50 4.03 3.32 -2.91
C VAL A 50 3.16 2.12 -2.56
N LYS A 51 3.66 1.26 -1.66
CA LYS A 51 2.91 0.15 -1.06
C LYS A 51 2.49 0.56 0.34
N VAL A 52 1.19 0.76 0.54
CA VAL A 52 0.64 1.06 1.86
C VAL A 52 0.16 -0.23 2.52
N ARG A 53 0.74 -0.56 3.68
CA ARG A 53 0.31 -1.69 4.49
C ARG A 53 -0.91 -1.30 5.30
N HIS A 54 -1.90 -2.19 5.34
CA HIS A 54 -3.13 -2.00 6.08
C HIS A 54 -3.30 -3.10 7.13
N CYS A 55 -3.94 -2.75 8.24
CA CYS A 55 -4.31 -3.70 9.28
C CYS A 55 -5.50 -4.57 8.84
N ASP A 56 -5.40 -5.90 8.97
CA ASP A 56 -6.48 -6.84 8.63
C ASP A 56 -7.75 -6.67 9.51
N LEU A 57 -7.63 -6.08 10.70
CA LEU A 57 -8.75 -5.95 11.65
C LEU A 57 -9.53 -4.65 11.52
N CYS A 58 -8.85 -3.53 11.31
CA CYS A 58 -9.47 -2.21 11.29
C CYS A 58 -9.35 -1.51 9.93
N ASP A 59 -8.68 -2.13 8.96
CA ASP A 59 -8.47 -1.63 7.59
C ASP A 59 -7.79 -0.25 7.55
N LYS A 60 -7.12 0.14 8.63
CA LYS A 60 -6.36 1.40 8.70
C LYS A 60 -4.92 1.18 8.23
N PRO A 61 -4.30 2.20 7.62
CA PRO A 61 -2.89 2.15 7.29
C PRO A 61 -2.08 2.00 8.57
N ILE A 62 -1.12 1.07 8.54
CA ILE A 62 -0.09 0.94 9.56
C ILE A 62 1.15 1.65 9.01
N ASN A 63 1.55 2.73 9.66
CA ASN A 63 2.68 3.53 9.22
C ASN A 63 3.96 2.74 9.45
N GLU A 64 4.72 2.50 8.37
CA GLU A 64 6.06 1.92 8.44
C GLU A 64 7.12 2.98 8.72
N GLU A 65 6.91 3.82 9.73
CA GLU A 65 7.80 4.93 10.04
C GLU A 65 9.10 4.50 10.77
N ASN A 66 9.60 3.30 10.50
CA ASN A 66 10.91 2.83 10.98
C ASN A 66 11.59 1.93 9.92
N GLU A 67 12.14 2.51 8.88
CA GLU A 67 13.33 1.95 8.22
C GLU A 67 14.23 3.12 7.81
N GLU A 68 15.18 3.40 8.73
CA GLU A 68 16.44 4.19 8.65
C GLU A 68 16.46 5.58 7.97
#